data_AF-A0A2V9ZYB0-F1
#
_entry.id   AF-A0A2V9ZYB0-F1
#
_cell.length_a   1.000
_cell.length_b   1.000
_cell.length_c   1.000
_cell.angle_alpha   90.00
_cell.angle_beta   90.00
_cell.angle_gamma   90.00
#
_symmetry.space_group_name_H-M   'P 1'
#
loop_
_entity.id
_entity.type
_entity.pdbx_description
1 polymer ?
#
loop_
_entity_poly.entity_id
_entity_poly.type
_entity_poly.pdbx_seq_one_letter_code
_entity_poly.pdbx_strand_id
1 'polypeptide(L)'
;MEASLAKQAGARSTARFDVHVAYERKIDLGAERRRLEKELEPIEREITSAEKQLGNDEFLSKAPAQVVEARRKRSQELQILRERIQKQLNELG
;
A
#
# COMPACT_ATOMS: atom_id res chain seq x y z
N MET A 1 -0.96 -17.95 -37.54
CA MET A 1 -2.00 -16.90 -37.69
C MET A 1 -1.62 -15.80 -36.73
N GLU A 2 -0.96 -14.76 -37.24
CA GLU A 2 -0.54 -13.59 -36.47
C GLU A 2 -1.81 -12.77 -36.14
N ALA A 3 -2.20 -12.73 -34.87
CA ALA A 3 -3.36 -11.95 -34.44
C ALA A 3 -3.03 -10.46 -34.53
N SER A 4 -3.76 -9.72 -35.37
CA SER A 4 -3.60 -8.26 -35.50
C SER A 4 -3.73 -7.57 -34.14
N LEU A 5 -2.67 -6.86 -33.75
CA LEU A 5 -2.57 -6.14 -32.48
C LEU A 5 -3.22 -4.74 -32.54
N ALA A 6 -3.98 -4.45 -33.60
CA ALA A 6 -4.58 -3.14 -33.90
C ALA A 6 -5.50 -2.57 -32.79
N LYS A 7 -5.92 -3.40 -31.83
CA LYS A 7 -6.79 -2.99 -30.71
C LYS A 7 -6.04 -2.58 -29.43
N GLN A 8 -4.72 -2.62 -29.38
CA GLN A 8 -3.97 -2.21 -28.19
C GLN A 8 -3.72 -0.69 -28.12
N ALA A 9 -3.78 -0.10 -26.93
CA ALA A 9 -3.48 1.31 -26.71
C ALA A 9 -2.01 1.61 -27.06
N GLY A 10 -1.75 2.68 -27.81
CA GLY A 10 -0.41 3.00 -28.32
C GLY A 10 0.00 2.24 -29.59
N ALA A 11 -0.93 1.49 -30.20
CA ALA A 11 -0.75 0.86 -31.50
C ALA A 11 -1.20 1.77 -32.65
N ARG A 12 -0.42 1.79 -33.73
CA ARG A 12 -0.86 2.32 -35.04
C ARG A 12 -0.54 1.29 -36.13
N SER A 13 -1.59 0.84 -36.80
CA SER A 13 -1.50 -0.14 -37.88
C SER A 13 -1.58 0.52 -39.25
N THR A 14 -0.81 0.00 -40.21
CA THR A 14 -0.91 0.32 -41.64
C THR A 14 -0.97 -0.97 -42.45
N ALA A 15 -1.35 -0.89 -43.73
CA ALA A 15 -1.44 -2.08 -44.60
C ALA A 15 -0.12 -2.85 -44.80
N ARG A 16 1.02 -2.28 -44.39
CA ARG A 16 2.36 -2.88 -44.59
C ARG A 16 3.06 -3.26 -43.29
N PHE A 17 2.68 -2.69 -42.16
CA PHE A 17 3.31 -2.94 -40.85
C PHE A 17 2.44 -2.41 -39.71
N ASP A 18 2.68 -2.97 -38.53
CA ASP A 18 2.14 -2.51 -37.24
C ASP A 18 3.24 -1.84 -36.40
N VAL A 19 2.93 -0.69 -35.79
CA VAL A 19 3.81 0.01 -34.83
C VAL A 19 3.14 0.00 -33.48
N HIS A 20 3.89 -0.43 -32.47
CA HIS A 20 3.46 -0.40 -31.08
C HIS A 20 4.48 0.38 -30.25
N VAL A 21 4.00 1.36 -29.49
CA VAL A 21 4.82 2.02 -28.47
C VAL A 21 4.64 1.26 -27.17
N ALA A 22 5.65 0.46 -26.80
CA ALA A 22 5.74 -0.10 -25.47
C ALA A 22 6.08 1.03 -24.48
N TYR A 23 5.05 1.65 -23.90
CA TYR A 23 5.24 2.62 -22.84
C TYR A 23 5.53 1.89 -21.53
N GLU A 24 6.81 1.64 -21.29
CA GLU A 24 7.27 1.18 -19.99
C GLU A 24 7.40 2.42 -19.09
N ARG A 25 6.42 2.61 -18.19
CA ARG A 25 6.54 3.63 -17.15
C ARG A 25 7.75 3.22 -16.32
N LYS A 26 8.90 3.87 -16.52
CA LYS A 26 10.07 3.75 -15.65
C LYS A 26 9.70 4.30 -14.28
N ILE A 27 9.01 3.49 -13.48
CA ILE A 27 8.82 3.73 -12.05
C ILE A 27 10.19 3.49 -11.45
N ASP A 28 10.80 4.53 -10.88
CA ASP A 28 11.97 4.35 -10.03
C ASP A 28 11.50 3.54 -8.81
N LEU A 29 11.73 2.22 -8.89
CA LEU A 29 11.35 1.26 -7.85
C LEU A 29 12.01 1.63 -6.51
N GLY A 30 13.21 2.23 -6.55
CA GLY A 30 13.88 2.73 -5.36
C GLY A 30 13.17 3.94 -4.76
N ALA A 31 12.71 4.88 -5.58
CA ALA A 31 11.90 6.01 -5.11
C ALA A 31 10.54 5.56 -4.58
N GLU A 32 9.90 4.59 -5.24
CA GLU A 32 8.62 4.04 -4.81
C GLU A 32 8.74 3.27 -3.49
N ARG A 33 9.78 2.44 -3.34
CA ARG A 33 10.10 1.77 -2.08
C ARG A 33 10.32 2.77 -0.95
N ARG A 34 11.16 3.80 -1.16
CA ARG A 34 11.40 4.85 -0.15
C ARG A 34 10.12 5.60 0.23
N ARG A 35 9.22 5.82 -0.72
CA ARG A 35 7.92 6.47 -0.46
C ARG A 35 7.06 5.61 0.46
N LEU A 36 6.93 4.32 0.16
CA LEU A 36 6.14 3.38 0.95
C LEU A 36 6.75 3.13 2.34
N GLU A 37 8.08 3.02 2.45
CA GLU A 37 8.78 2.92 3.74
C GLU A 37 8.51 4.15 4.62
N LYS A 38 8.53 5.35 4.02
CA LYS A 38 8.21 6.61 4.73
C LYS A 38 6.74 6.69 5.15
N GLU A 39 5.83 6.10 4.39
CA GLU A 39 4.41 6.00 4.75
C GLU A 39 4.18 4.98 5.89
N LEU A 40 4.99 3.91 5.92
CA LEU A 40 4.91 2.86 6.94
C LEU A 40 5.35 3.35 8.33
N GLU A 41 6.39 4.18 8.39
CA GLU A 41 6.98 4.68 9.64
C GLU A 41 5.97 5.32 10.63
N PRO A 42 5.12 6.30 10.24
CA PRO A 42 4.12 6.86 11.14
C PRO A 42 3.05 5.85 11.55
N ILE A 43 2.67 4.92 10.67
CA ILE A 43 1.67 3.87 10.95
C ILE A 43 2.19 2.93 12.03
N GLU A 44 3.42 2.45 11.90
CA GLU A 44 4.03 1.56 12.89
C GLU A 44 4.20 2.24 14.25
N ARG A 45 4.54 3.53 14.28
CA ARG A 45 4.58 4.33 15.50
C ARG A 45 3.20 4.44 16.17
N GLU A 46 2.16 4.70 15.39
CA GLU A 46 0.79 4.80 15.91
C GLU A 46 0.32 3.45 16.46
N ILE A 47 0.56 2.33 15.76
CA ILE A 47 0.27 0.97 16.24
C ILE A 47 1.01 0.66 17.53
N THR A 48 2.32 0.93 17.59
CA THR A 48 3.11 0.66 18.81
C THR A 48 2.59 1.45 20.01
N SER A 49 2.20 2.71 19.79
CA SER A 49 1.55 3.54 20.82
C SER A 49 0.17 3.00 21.19
N ALA A 50 -0.60 2.51 20.20
CA ALA A 50 -1.90 1.86 20.37
C ALA A 50 -1.78 0.67 21.34
N GLU A 51 -0.88 -0.26 21.01
CA GLU A 51 -0.61 -1.48 21.75
C GLU A 51 -0.09 -1.21 23.16
N LYS A 52 0.81 -0.22 23.34
CA LYS A 52 1.33 0.14 24.66
C LYS A 52 0.26 0.62 25.63
N GLN A 53 -0.69 1.46 25.22
CA GLN A 53 -1.75 1.88 26.14
C GLN A 53 -2.82 0.80 26.30
N LEU A 54 -3.11 0.01 25.26
CA LEU A 54 -4.07 -1.10 25.35
C LEU A 54 -3.56 -2.27 26.19
N GLY A 55 -2.24 -2.42 26.35
CA GLY A 55 -1.61 -3.37 27.27
C GLY A 55 -1.32 -2.82 28.66
N ASN A 56 -1.69 -1.56 28.95
CA ASN A 56 -1.54 -0.97 30.28
C ASN A 56 -2.85 -1.15 31.08
N ASP A 57 -2.82 -2.01 32.09
CA ASP A 57 -3.97 -2.31 32.94
C ASP A 57 -4.52 -1.08 33.68
N GLU A 58 -3.67 -0.11 34.02
CA GLU A 58 -4.11 1.14 34.65
C GLU A 58 -4.93 1.99 33.67
N PHE A 59 -4.54 2.00 32.39
CA PHE A 59 -5.31 2.65 31.34
C PHE A 59 -6.64 1.93 31.11
N LEU A 60 -6.64 0.60 31.01
CA LEU A 60 -7.86 -0.18 30.82
C LEU A 60 -8.86 -0.03 31.97
N SER A 61 -8.35 0.09 33.20
CA SER A 61 -9.18 0.23 34.40
C SER A 61 -9.77 1.62 34.58
N LYS A 62 -9.08 2.67 34.10
CA LYS A 62 -9.50 4.08 34.26
C LYS A 62 -10.16 4.68 33.02
N ALA A 63 -9.88 4.15 31.84
CA ALA A 63 -10.40 4.69 30.59
C ALA A 63 -11.86 4.25 30.35
N PRO A 64 -12.71 5.14 29.82
CA PRO A 64 -14.06 4.76 29.40
C PRO A 64 -14.02 3.67 28.32
N ALA A 65 -14.95 2.72 28.38
CA ALA A 65 -15.04 1.61 27.41
C ALA A 65 -15.07 2.10 25.95
N GLN A 66 -15.78 3.20 25.66
CA GLN A 66 -15.81 3.81 24.32
C GLN A 66 -14.42 4.22 23.80
N VAL A 67 -13.52 4.69 24.68
CA VAL A 67 -12.17 5.12 24.31
C VAL A 67 -11.30 3.91 24.03
N VAL A 68 -11.40 2.87 24.88
CA VAL A 68 -10.68 1.61 24.70
C VAL A 68 -11.09 0.94 23.39
N GLU A 69 -12.39 0.85 23.11
CA GLU A 69 -12.92 0.25 21.88
C GLU A 69 -12.56 1.07 20.64
N ALA A 70 -12.68 2.41 20.68
CA ALA A 70 -12.24 3.25 19.58
C ALA A 70 -10.75 3.07 19.28
N ARG A 71 -9.92 2.93 20.32
CA ARG A 71 -8.48 2.71 20.19
C ARG A 71 -8.14 1.32 19.65
N ARG A 72 -8.85 0.28 20.08
CA ARG A 72 -8.73 -1.08 19.52
C ARG A 72 -9.08 -1.10 18.04
N LYS A 73 -10.22 -0.50 17.68
CA LYS A 73 -10.67 -0.40 16.28
C LYS A 73 -9.65 0.35 15.43
N ARG A 74 -9.16 1.50 15.90
CA ARG A 74 -8.12 2.26 15.21
C ARG A 74 -6.83 1.44 15.02
N SER A 75 -6.40 0.70 16.04
CA SER A 75 -5.23 -0.19 15.94
C SER A 75 -5.41 -1.25 14.87
N GLN A 76 -6.59 -1.87 14.79
CA GLN A 76 -6.89 -2.88 13.77
C GLN A 76 -6.89 -2.29 12.35
N GLU A 77 -7.49 -1.11 12.16
CA GLU A 77 -7.48 -0.42 10.87
C GLU A 77 -6.05 -0.10 10.41
N LEU A 78 -5.19 0.36 11.32
CA LEU A 78 -3.79 0.63 11.04
C LEU A 78 -3.00 -0.65 10.74
N GLN A 79 -3.27 -1.75 11.43
CA GLN A 79 -2.65 -3.05 11.14
C GLN A 79 -2.98 -3.53 9.72
N ILE A 80 -4.23 -3.41 9.30
CA ILE A 80 -4.65 -3.74 7.93
C ILE A 80 -3.94 -2.84 6.90
N LEU A 81 -3.83 -1.54 7.18
CA LEU A 81 -3.14 -0.60 6.30
C LEU A 81 -1.63 -0.93 6.20
N ARG A 82 -0.99 -1.23 7.33
CA ARG A 82 0.41 -1.67 7.41
C ARG A 82 0.63 -2.92 6.56
N GLU A 83 -0.21 -3.93 6.69
CA GLU A 83 -0.12 -5.16 5.90
C GLU A 83 -0.24 -4.89 4.40
N ARG A 84 -1.15 -3.99 4.00
CA ARG A 84 -1.29 -3.60 2.60
C ARG A 84 -0.02 -2.94 2.05
N ILE A 85 0.56 -1.99 2.78
CA ILE A 85 1.79 -1.31 2.37
C ILE A 85 2.96 -2.30 2.34
N GLN A 86 3.05 -3.20 3.32
CA GLN A 86 4.08 -4.23 3.36
C GLN A 86 3.98 -5.18 2.17
N LYS A 87 2.74 -5.55 1.78
CA LYS A 87 2.50 -6.36 0.58
C LYS A 87 2.97 -5.64 -0.68
N GLN A 88 2.67 -4.36 -0.81
CA GLN A 88 3.15 -3.55 -1.95
C GLN A 88 4.68 -3.44 -1.97
N LEU A 89 5.32 -3.27 -0.82
CA LEU A 89 6.78 -3.28 -0.70
C LEU A 89 7.39 -4.61 -1.17
N ASN A 90 6.75 -5.73 -0.82
CA ASN A 90 7.20 -7.06 -1.25
C ASN A 90 7.01 -7.29 -2.75
N GLU A 91 5.95 -6.72 -3.36
CA GLU A 91 5.71 -6.78 -4.81
C GLU A 91 6.70 -5.92 -5.62
N LEU A 92 7.35 -4.94 -4.99
CA LEU A 92 8.45 -4.14 -5.55
C LEU A 92 9.84 -4.78 -5.32
N GLY A 93 9.87 -5.99 -4.78
CA GLY A 93 11.06 -6.79 -4.49
C GLY A 93 11.65 -7.44 -5.73
#